data_AF-A0A1Y3Z9D9-F1
#
_entry.id   AF-A0A1Y3Z9D9-F1
#
_cell.length_a   1.000
_cell.length_b   1.000
_cell.length_c   1.000
_cell.angle_alpha   90.00
_cell.angle_beta   90.00
_cell.angle_gamma   90.00
#
_symmetry.space_group_name_H-M   'P 1'
#
loop_
_entity.id
_entity.type
_entity.pdbx_description
1 polymer ?
#
loop_
_entity_poly.entity_id
_entity_poly.type
_entity_poly.pdbx_seq_one_letter_code
_entity_poly.pdbx_strand_id
1 'polypeptide(L)' 'MTVSKAQIAAVGRYEAKAYDKILLRLPKGERDRIQEAAEAAGLSVNAWIKRAIEKEFDRA' A
#
# COMPACT_ATOMS: atom_id res chain seq x y z
N MET A 1 25.28 3.23 -7.03
CA MET A 1 25.62 2.77 -5.66
C MET A 1 25.08 1.36 -5.49
N THR A 2 25.92 0.38 -5.11
CA THR A 2 25.47 -0.99 -4.83
C THR A 2 25.05 -1.12 -3.38
N VAL A 3 23.78 -1.42 -3.13
CA VAL A 3 23.25 -1.64 -1.78
C VAL A 3 23.84 -2.94 -1.23
N SER A 4 24.44 -2.90 -0.04
CA SER A 4 25.00 -4.11 0.57
C SER A 4 23.92 -5.07 1.04
N LYS A 5 24.24 -6.38 1.10
CA LYS A 5 23.34 -7.40 1.66
C LYS A 5 22.91 -7.08 3.10
N ALA A 6 23.81 -6.49 3.89
CA ALA A 6 23.53 -6.08 5.26
C ALA A 6 22.49 -4.94 5.32
N GLN A 7 22.57 -3.97 4.41
CA GLN A 7 21.58 -2.90 4.31
C GLN A 7 20.20 -3.44 3.92
N ILE A 8 20.12 -4.36 2.95
CA ILE A 8 18.85 -4.99 2.55
C ILE A 8 18.21 -5.73 3.75
N ALA A 9 19.00 -6.49 4.51
CA ALA A 9 18.50 -7.20 5.69
C ALA A 9 18.05 -6.24 6.80
N ALA A 10 18.76 -5.12 7.00
CA ALA A 10 18.36 -4.11 7.98
C ALA A 10 17.03 -3.45 7.61
N VAL A 11 16.85 -3.09 6.33
CA VAL A 11 15.60 -2.53 5.81
C VAL A 11 14.45 -3.53 5.99
N GLY A 12 14.63 -4.80 5.59
CA GLY A 12 13.60 -5.82 5.75
C GLY A 12 13.16 -6.02 7.21
N ARG A 13 14.10 -5.99 8.17
CA ARG A 13 13.78 -6.06 9.61
C ARG A 13 12.95 -4.86 10.09
N TYR A 14 13.32 -3.66 9.65
CA TYR A 14 12.56 -2.46 10.00
C TYR A 14 11.15 -2.52 9.39
N GLU A 15 11.06 -2.88 8.11
CA GLU A 15 9.80 -2.97 7.40
C GLU A 15 8.83 -3.97 8.04
N ALA A 16 9.32 -5.17 8.40
CA ALA A 16 8.51 -6.19 9.05
C ALA A 16 8.06 -5.80 10.47
N LYS A 17 8.85 -4.98 11.18
CA LYS A 17 8.50 -4.49 12.51
C LYS A 17 7.51 -3.32 12.46
N ALA A 18 7.66 -2.45 11.46
CA ALA A 18 6.93 -1.18 11.40
C ALA A 18 5.62 -1.25 10.60
N TYR A 19 5.50 -2.20 9.67
CA TYR A 19 4.38 -2.25 8.74
C TYR A 19 3.82 -3.66 8.54
N ASP A 20 2.50 -3.79 8.67
CA ASP A 20 1.77 -4.94 8.14
C ASP A 20 1.58 -4.77 6.63
N LYS A 21 2.32 -5.56 5.84
CA LYS A 21 2.31 -5.49 4.38
C LYS A 21 1.34 -6.51 3.78
N ILE A 22 0.45 -6.05 2.91
CA ILE A 22 -0.49 -6.92 2.19
C ILE A 22 -0.23 -6.82 0.68
N LEU A 23 -0.09 -7.97 0.02
CA LEU A 23 -0.02 -8.05 -1.43
C LEU A 23 -1.43 -8.18 -2.00
N LEU A 24 -1.90 -7.13 -2.69
CA LEU A 24 -3.19 -7.15 -3.39
C LEU A 24 -2.99 -7.51 -4.87
N ARG A 25 -3.62 -8.60 -5.32
CA ARG A 25 -3.63 -9.00 -6.73
C ARG A 25 -4.93 -8.56 -7.37
N LEU A 26 -4.84 -7.69 -8.36
CA LEU A 26 -5.97 -7.18 -9.13
C LEU A 26 -5.83 -7.54 -10.61
N PRO A 27 -6.94 -7.66 -11.35
CA PRO A 27 -6.91 -7.72 -12.81
C PRO A 27 -6.20 -6.51 -13.42
N LYS A 28 -5.66 -6.67 -14.62
CA LYS A 28 -5.04 -5.54 -15.36
C LYS A 28 -6.06 -4.43 -15.60
N GLY A 29 -5.65 -3.18 -15.40
CA GLY A 29 -6.49 -1.98 -15.55
C GLY A 29 -7.23 -1.55 -14.28
N GLU A 30 -7.41 -2.44 -13.31
CA GLU A 30 -8.12 -2.10 -12.07
C GLU A 30 -7.29 -1.16 -11.18
N ARG A 31 -5.96 -1.32 -11.20
CA ARG A 31 -5.05 -0.39 -10.52
C ARG A 31 -5.22 1.04 -11.03
N ASP A 32 -5.40 1.22 -12.33
CA ASP A 32 -5.49 2.54 -12.94
C ASP A 32 -6.80 3.24 -12.51
N ARG A 33 -7.90 2.48 -12.45
CA ARG A 33 -9.17 2.98 -11.87
C ARG A 33 -9.03 3.42 -10.42
N ILE A 34 -8.29 2.67 -9.61
CA ILE A 34 -8.02 3.02 -8.21
C ILE A 34 -7.16 4.28 -8.14
N GLN A 35 -6.17 4.42 -9.03
CA GLN A 35 -5.31 5.60 -9.13
C GLN A 35 -6.13 6.85 -9.47
N GLU A 36 -6.99 6.79 -10.49
CA GLU A 36 -7.89 7.88 -10.87
C GLU A 36 -8.85 8.27 -9.73
N ALA A 37 -9.44 7.27 -9.05
CA ALA A 37 -10.31 7.52 -7.90
C ALA A 37 -9.57 8.17 -6.73
N ALA A 38 -8.34 7.74 -6.46
CA ALA A 38 -7.50 8.33 -5.43
C ALA A 38 -7.12 9.78 -5.77
N GLU A 39 -6.73 10.06 -7.01
CA GLU A 39 -6.41 11.40 -7.51
C GLU A 39 -7.62 12.35 -7.44
N ALA A 40 -8.80 11.88 -7.87
CA ALA A 40 -10.04 12.65 -7.76
C ALA A 40 -10.39 13.00 -6.30
N ALA A 41 -9.99 12.16 -5.36
CA ALA A 41 -10.15 12.40 -3.93
C ALA A 41 -8.98 13.18 -3.28
N GLY A 42 -7.94 13.53 -4.04
CA GLY A 42 -6.74 14.20 -3.53
C GLY A 42 -5.90 13.33 -2.59
N LEU A 43 -6.01 12.00 -2.71
CA LEU A 43 -5.36 11.02 -1.83
C LEU A 43 -4.34 10.18 -2.61
N SER A 44 -3.37 9.61 -1.91
CA SER A 44 -2.55 8.53 -2.49
C SER A 44 -3.38 7.27 -2.64
N VAL A 45 -3.02 6.39 -3.58
CA VAL A 45 -3.66 5.08 -3.74
C VAL A 45 -3.70 4.29 -2.43
N ASN A 46 -2.61 4.32 -1.66
CA ASN A 46 -2.57 3.62 -0.37
C ASN A 46 -3.55 4.24 0.65
N ALA A 47 -3.60 5.57 0.74
CA ALA A 47 -4.55 6.25 1.63
C ALA A 47 -6.00 6.02 1.21
N TRP A 48 -6.27 5.99 -0.10
CA TRP A 48 -7.57 5.67 -0.67
C TRP A 48 -8.01 4.25 -0.31
N ILE A 49 -7.13 3.25 -0.50
CA ILE A 49 -7.39 1.86 -0.13
C ILE A 49 -7.60 1.72 1.38
N LYS A 50 -6.76 2.36 2.21
CA LYS A 50 -6.91 2.33 3.67
C LYS A 50 -8.27 2.88 4.09
N ARG A 51 -8.69 4.02 3.54
CA ARG A 51 -10.00 4.63 3.81
C ARG A 51 -11.14 3.73 3.37
N ALA A 52 -11.00 3.04 2.23
CA ALA A 52 -12.02 2.11 1.76
C ALA A 52 -12.20 0.93 2.74
N ILE A 53 -11.09 0.39 3.26
CA ILE A 53 -11.10 -0.68 4.27
C ILE A 53 -11.69 -0.20 5.60
N GLU A 54 -11.27 0.98 6.09
CA GLU A 54 -11.78 1.56 7.35
C GLU A 54 -13.29 1.78 7.30
N LYS A 55 -13.82 2.26 6.17
CA LYS A 55 -15.27 2.42 5.97
C LYS A 55 -16.06 1.11 6.10
N GLU A 56 -15.47 -0.02 5.72
CA GLU A 56 -16.15 -1.31 5.83
C GLU A 56 -16.12 -1.83 7.28
N PHE A 57 -15.07 -1.54 8.06
CA PHE A 57 -15.04 -1.84 9.50
C PHE A 57 -16.02 -0.98 10.30
N ASP A 58 -16.16 0.31 9.96
CA ASP A 58 -17.09 1.22 10.64
C ASP A 58 -18.57 0.92 10.37
N ARG A 59 -18.86 0.07 9.38
CA ARG A 59 -20.23 -0.35 9.02
C ARG A 59 -20.69 -1.63 9.73
N ALA A 60 -19.78 -2.35 10.39
CA ALA A 60 -20.06 -3.58 11.12
C ALA A 60 -20.44 -3.29 12.59
#